data_AF-A0A661EZY0-F1
#
_entry.id   AF-A0A661EZY0-F1
#
_cell.length_a   1.000
_cell.length_b   1.000
_cell.length_c   1.000
_cell.angle_alpha   90.00
_cell.angle_beta   90.00
_cell.angle_gamma   90.00
#
_symmetry.space_group_name_H-M   'P 1'
#
loop_
_entity.id
_entity.type
_entity.pdbx_description
1 polymer ?
#
loop_
_entity_poly.entity_id
_entity_poly.type
_entity_poly.pdbx_seq_one_letter_code
_entity_poly.pdbx_strand_id
1 'polypeptide(L)'
;MAAIAKSSHSNDYEKSCYEGLETATGHCPNSIQFWNKLSAAYARQCCDAAFCVTNIRCLSCSFYTHSFYAQGVSMMKSFLPKIPIALILICLLTPPITTNGAENLPSNEPVTYSAEAVREDLAFLYKTLQISSYDLFLNTTKTDYDKAFEQVMNSITGPMTYLEINRMFKPFVVLAGFFHCTLDFPSEVYRQFKQSGGRLIPFEISFWGGKVLLSTNWSDNEQIEAGDEILAINGIDIRQLLEKIYAYKQGESEYIKQTLLETGSLMSNWWYVFGDFSSGTVRIKKPDGEQINTEVEGLTFEQYQERAKTVQSPSFIKSGRAFEFIGDVAYLRPGIFLNTESRDISSQEAFNNDEFLDFIDSAFVEIARKNPQHLILDLRGNYGGDNSFSDPMIAYFADKPFQIASKFSVRTSQVTKSFWKDVDIPELADMKQKILTLEDGSRFDVELNTTQPRNDDLAFKGELTTLVDRFSFSNTSAVAAIVQDYEFGVLVGEETSDTPSSCGAIHTFKLPNTKMGVVFPKACMIRPSGDARPRGVIPDHKVSDDPFTQEDEILDTALQLIKMG
;
A
#
# COMPACT_ATOMS: atom_id res chain seq x y z
N MET A 1 -71.57 5.34 3.71
CA MET A 1 -72.24 4.50 2.69
C MET A 1 -71.77 3.06 2.89
N ALA A 2 -72.72 2.15 3.13
CA ALA A 2 -72.56 0.70 3.33
C ALA A 2 -72.03 0.00 2.05
N ALA A 3 -71.60 -1.27 1.97
CA ALA A 3 -71.71 -2.52 2.74
C ALA A 3 -70.54 -3.46 2.30
N ILE A 4 -69.83 -4.24 3.14
CA ILE A 4 -70.06 -5.60 3.72
C ILE A 4 -70.10 -6.79 2.72
N ALA A 5 -69.13 -7.73 2.84
CA ALA A 5 -69.24 -9.20 3.04
C ALA A 5 -67.82 -9.84 2.96
N LYS A 6 -67.17 -10.42 3.99
CA LYS A 6 -67.31 -11.76 4.68
C LYS A 6 -67.33 -12.94 3.69
N SER A 7 -66.57 -14.04 3.83
CA SER A 7 -66.36 -14.97 4.98
C SER A 7 -65.23 -16.00 4.67
N SER A 8 -64.25 -16.30 5.55
CA SER A 8 -64.18 -17.39 6.58
C SER A 8 -63.92 -18.83 6.07
N HIS A 9 -62.85 -19.55 6.43
CA HIS A 9 -62.65 -20.50 7.56
C HIS A 9 -61.36 -21.34 7.25
N SER A 10 -60.68 -22.11 8.11
CA SER A 10 -60.32 -22.21 9.54
C SER A 10 -59.70 -23.62 9.76
N ASN A 11 -58.96 -23.80 10.87
CA ASN A 11 -58.45 -25.04 11.51
C ASN A 11 -57.02 -25.45 11.11
N ASP A 12 -56.00 -25.32 11.96
CA ASP A 12 -55.71 -25.89 13.31
C ASP A 12 -55.65 -27.43 13.37
N TYR A 13 -54.47 -27.94 13.72
CA TYR A 13 -54.29 -29.01 14.71
C TYR A 13 -52.92 -28.89 15.40
N GLU A 14 -52.95 -29.11 16.71
CA GLU A 14 -51.98 -28.80 17.76
C GLU A 14 -51.48 -30.10 18.44
N LYS A 15 -50.40 -30.00 19.24
CA LYS A 15 -49.94 -30.87 20.39
C LYS A 15 -49.16 -32.16 20.10
N SER A 16 -48.24 -32.64 20.94
CA SER A 16 -47.54 -32.24 22.20
C SER A 16 -46.46 -33.31 22.50
N CYS A 17 -45.37 -33.10 23.25
CA CYS A 17 -45.16 -33.29 24.71
C CYS A 17 -43.63 -33.06 24.96
N TYR A 18 -43.10 -32.26 25.90
CA TYR A 18 -43.10 -32.17 27.38
C TYR A 18 -42.27 -33.21 28.18
N GLU A 19 -41.59 -32.66 29.21
CA GLU A 19 -40.89 -33.23 30.40
C GLU A 19 -39.35 -33.46 30.29
N GLY A 20 -38.49 -32.97 31.21
CA GLY A 20 -38.74 -32.40 32.55
C GLY A 20 -37.58 -31.63 33.22
N LEU A 21 -37.93 -30.95 34.32
CA LEU A 21 -37.14 -30.27 35.35
C LEU A 21 -36.44 -31.31 36.29
N GLU A 22 -35.38 -31.07 37.07
CA GLU A 22 -35.26 -30.16 38.24
C GLU A 22 -33.81 -30.02 38.76
N THR A 23 -33.50 -28.79 39.21
CA THR A 23 -32.70 -28.30 40.36
C THR A 23 -31.41 -28.99 40.86
N ALA A 24 -30.30 -28.22 40.94
CA ALA A 24 -29.50 -28.04 42.16
C ALA A 24 -28.60 -26.79 42.10
N THR A 25 -28.62 -26.04 43.19
CA THR A 25 -27.92 -24.79 43.53
C THR A 25 -26.39 -24.94 43.69
N GLY A 26 -25.61 -23.92 43.30
CA GLY A 26 -24.29 -23.68 43.92
C GLY A 26 -23.24 -22.94 43.08
N HIS A 27 -23.02 -21.65 43.40
CA HIS A 27 -21.77 -20.88 43.32
C HIS A 27 -21.05 -20.69 41.95
N CYS A 28 -21.05 -19.43 41.49
CA CYS A 28 -20.00 -18.81 40.65
C CYS A 28 -18.63 -18.88 41.37
N PRO A 29 -17.48 -18.93 40.64
CA PRO A 29 -17.12 -17.89 39.67
C PRO A 29 -16.44 -18.36 38.37
N ASN A 30 -16.33 -17.42 37.42
CA ASN A 30 -15.49 -17.38 36.20
C ASN A 30 -16.25 -17.36 34.88
N SER A 31 -16.94 -16.25 34.61
CA SER A 31 -17.43 -15.86 33.28
C SER A 31 -16.43 -14.91 32.59
N ILE A 32 -15.27 -15.42 32.18
CA ILE A 32 -14.34 -14.74 31.23
C ILE A 32 -14.04 -15.65 30.02
N GLN A 33 -14.48 -16.92 30.02
CA GLN A 33 -14.17 -17.87 28.94
C GLN A 33 -15.29 -18.10 27.92
N PHE A 34 -16.42 -17.39 28.00
CA PHE A 34 -17.56 -17.60 27.08
C PHE A 34 -17.71 -16.54 25.99
N TRP A 35 -17.03 -15.39 26.11
CA TRP A 35 -17.02 -14.34 25.08
C TRP A 35 -15.81 -14.38 24.15
N ASN A 36 -14.71 -15.05 24.55
CA ASN A 36 -13.52 -15.24 23.72
C ASN A 36 -13.68 -16.29 22.59
N LYS A 37 -14.84 -16.95 22.50
CA LYS A 37 -15.15 -17.90 21.40
C LYS A 37 -16.05 -17.32 20.30
N LEU A 38 -16.59 -16.11 20.50
CA LEU A 38 -17.33 -15.39 19.46
C LEU A 38 -16.46 -14.36 18.73
N SER A 39 -15.43 -13.80 19.37
CA SER A 39 -14.45 -12.92 18.71
C SER A 39 -13.40 -13.71 17.90
N ALA A 40 -12.94 -14.87 18.41
CA ALA A 40 -11.96 -15.71 17.73
C ALA A 40 -12.50 -16.46 16.47
N ALA A 41 -13.82 -16.52 16.31
CA ALA A 41 -14.45 -17.02 15.09
C ALA A 41 -14.52 -15.93 14.00
N TYR A 42 -14.60 -14.65 14.40
CA TYR A 42 -14.66 -13.50 13.49
C TYR A 42 -13.29 -13.12 12.90
N ALA A 43 -12.20 -13.25 13.67
CA ALA A 43 -10.83 -12.96 13.19
C ALA A 43 -10.34 -13.93 12.11
N ARG A 44 -10.93 -15.14 11.99
CA ARG A 44 -10.60 -16.11 10.93
C ARG A 44 -11.33 -15.89 9.60
N GLN A 45 -12.32 -15.00 9.55
CA GLN A 45 -13.35 -15.03 8.50
C GLN A 45 -13.32 -13.88 7.48
N CYS A 46 -12.42 -12.91 7.61
CA CYS A 46 -12.20 -11.89 6.57
C CYS A 46 -10.93 -12.14 5.72
N CYS A 47 -10.07 -13.07 6.14
CA CYS A 47 -8.69 -13.18 5.64
C CYS A 47 -8.51 -13.85 4.27
N ASP A 48 -9.46 -14.63 3.77
CA ASP A 48 -9.14 -15.39 2.57
C ASP A 48 -9.29 -14.54 1.28
N ALA A 49 -9.91 -13.36 1.38
CA ALA A 49 -10.59 -12.65 0.29
C ALA A 49 -9.71 -11.81 -0.61
N ALA A 50 -8.59 -11.35 -0.06
CA ALA A 50 -7.68 -10.50 -0.78
C ALA A 50 -6.64 -11.33 -1.53
N PHE A 51 -6.03 -12.36 -0.95
CA PHE A 51 -4.99 -13.15 -1.61
C PHE A 51 -4.78 -14.49 -0.90
N CYS A 52 -5.17 -15.61 -1.53
CA CYS A 52 -4.47 -16.87 -1.30
C CYS A 52 -4.59 -17.89 -2.45
N VAL A 53 -3.60 -18.78 -2.49
CA VAL A 53 -3.35 -19.95 -3.36
C VAL A 53 -2.59 -19.59 -4.67
N THR A 54 -1.27 -19.79 -4.74
CA THR A 54 -0.69 -21.12 -4.97
C THR A 54 0.74 -21.27 -4.46
N ASN A 55 1.02 -22.49 -4.01
CA ASN A 55 2.29 -23.02 -3.56
C ASN A 55 3.23 -23.23 -4.78
N ILE A 56 3.93 -22.19 -5.22
CA ILE A 56 5.12 -22.27 -6.07
C ILE A 56 6.08 -21.21 -5.53
N ARG A 57 7.33 -21.59 -5.26
CA ARG A 57 8.40 -20.69 -4.79
C ARG A 57 8.39 -19.37 -5.58
N CYS A 58 7.80 -18.34 -4.98
CA CYS A 58 7.71 -16.99 -5.53
C CYS A 58 8.90 -16.19 -5.01
N LEU A 59 9.91 -16.03 -5.84
CA LEU A 59 10.86 -14.92 -5.71
C LEU A 59 10.26 -13.76 -6.52
N SER A 60 10.15 -12.60 -5.88
CA SER A 60 9.67 -11.28 -6.39
C SER A 60 8.15 -11.04 -6.41
N CYS A 61 7.61 -10.60 -5.26
CA CYS A 61 6.58 -9.57 -5.22
C CYS A 61 7.26 -8.25 -4.78
N SER A 62 7.29 -7.26 -5.67
CA SER A 62 7.81 -5.92 -5.37
C SER A 62 6.63 -4.95 -5.21
N PHE A 63 5.99 -5.00 -4.05
CA PHE A 63 5.56 -3.73 -3.45
C PHE A 63 6.80 -3.00 -2.98
N TYR A 64 6.79 -1.66 -2.98
CA TYR A 64 7.90 -0.82 -2.56
C TYR A 64 8.40 -1.22 -1.17
N THR A 65 9.32 -2.17 -1.13
CA THR A 65 10.06 -2.61 0.03
C THR A 65 11.44 -2.00 -0.13
N HIS A 66 11.54 -0.71 0.21
CA HIS A 66 12.82 -0.23 0.70
C HIS A 66 13.14 -1.05 1.94
N SER A 67 14.33 -1.65 1.94
CA SER A 67 14.79 -2.53 2.98
C SER A 67 14.75 -1.81 4.33
N PHE A 68 13.77 -2.17 5.17
CA PHE A 68 13.79 -1.84 6.59
C PHE A 68 14.90 -2.67 7.25
N TYR A 69 16.10 -2.10 7.35
CA TYR A 69 17.11 -2.55 8.29
C TYR A 69 17.21 -1.51 9.41
N ALA A 70 16.44 -1.73 10.47
CA ALA A 70 16.65 -1.06 11.75
C ALA A 70 16.98 -2.13 12.81
N GLN A 71 18.28 -2.18 13.09
CA GLN A 71 19.00 -2.61 14.27
C GLN A 71 18.18 -3.17 15.46
N GLY A 72 18.46 -4.43 15.80
CA GLY A 72 18.30 -4.99 17.14
C GLY A 72 19.65 -5.53 17.62
N VAL A 73 20.30 -4.81 18.53
CA VAL A 73 21.57 -5.18 19.16
C VAL A 73 21.39 -6.44 20.00
N SER A 74 22.24 -7.43 19.72
CA SER A 74 22.42 -8.65 20.51
C SER A 74 23.01 -8.33 21.88
N MET A 75 22.36 -8.81 22.94
CA MET A 75 23.06 -9.23 24.15
C MET A 75 22.33 -10.42 24.80
N MET A 76 22.66 -11.63 24.36
CA MET A 76 22.38 -12.85 25.14
C MET A 76 23.69 -13.49 25.56
N LYS A 77 23.90 -13.51 26.89
CA LYS A 77 24.99 -14.19 27.57
C LYS A 77 24.81 -15.71 27.44
N SER A 78 25.89 -16.34 26.97
CA SER A 78 26.39 -17.70 27.27
C SER A 78 25.48 -18.64 28.08
N PHE A 79 25.24 -19.86 27.57
CA PHE A 79 25.48 -21.13 28.28
C PHE A 79 25.29 -22.31 27.31
N LEU A 80 26.36 -23.05 27.02
CA LEU A 80 26.34 -24.39 26.42
C LEU A 80 27.25 -25.30 27.26
N PRO A 81 26.80 -26.50 27.68
CA PRO A 81 27.70 -27.52 28.19
C PRO A 81 28.14 -28.48 27.08
N LYS A 82 29.40 -28.91 27.22
CA LYS A 82 30.20 -29.76 26.35
C LYS A 82 29.69 -31.20 26.31
N ILE A 83 29.73 -31.86 25.16
CA ILE A 83 29.78 -33.34 25.04
C ILE A 83 30.86 -33.70 23.99
N PRO A 84 31.73 -34.69 24.26
CA PRO A 84 32.93 -34.92 23.45
C PRO A 84 32.71 -35.87 22.27
N ILE A 85 33.59 -35.68 21.28
CA ILE A 85 33.81 -36.45 20.07
C ILE A 85 34.28 -37.89 20.40
N ALA A 86 33.72 -38.88 19.71
CA ALA A 86 34.35 -40.20 19.54
C ALA A 86 34.23 -40.67 18.08
N LEU A 87 35.39 -40.91 17.47
CA LEU A 87 35.66 -41.47 16.15
C LEU A 87 35.26 -42.95 16.04
N ILE A 88 34.68 -43.37 14.90
CA ILE A 88 34.94 -44.68 14.28
C ILE A 88 34.95 -44.53 12.74
N LEU A 89 36.09 -44.87 12.12
CA LEU A 89 36.29 -45.15 10.69
C LEU A 89 35.74 -46.54 10.34
N ILE A 90 35.28 -46.75 9.09
CA ILE A 90 35.80 -47.79 8.15
C ILE A 90 35.11 -47.68 6.78
N CYS A 91 35.97 -47.52 5.76
CA CYS A 91 35.96 -47.87 4.34
C CYS A 91 34.65 -48.24 3.61
N LEU A 92 34.48 -47.65 2.41
CA LEU A 92 34.42 -48.41 1.15
C LEU A 92 34.77 -47.49 -0.04
N LEU A 93 35.76 -47.93 -0.82
CA LEU A 93 36.30 -47.31 -2.03
C LEU A 93 35.46 -47.72 -3.24
N THR A 94 34.87 -46.74 -3.95
CA THR A 94 34.60 -46.81 -5.39
C THR A 94 34.92 -45.46 -6.02
N PRO A 95 35.65 -45.38 -7.15
CA PRO A 95 35.88 -44.12 -7.83
C PRO A 95 34.60 -43.69 -8.56
N PRO A 96 34.09 -42.46 -8.36
CA PRO A 96 33.06 -41.92 -9.23
C PRO A 96 33.68 -41.60 -10.59
N ILE A 97 33.07 -42.15 -11.63
CA ILE A 97 33.31 -41.78 -13.02
C ILE A 97 32.95 -40.30 -13.16
N THR A 98 33.95 -39.44 -13.32
CA THR A 98 33.74 -38.03 -13.66
C THR A 98 33.36 -37.95 -15.14
N THR A 99 32.06 -37.89 -15.43
CA THR A 99 31.61 -37.29 -16.68
C THR A 99 31.89 -35.80 -16.60
N ASN A 100 32.87 -35.33 -17.38
CA ASN A 100 33.05 -33.91 -17.68
C ASN A 100 31.82 -33.39 -18.44
N GLY A 101 30.75 -33.07 -17.70
CA GLY A 101 29.80 -32.06 -18.15
C GLY A 101 30.46 -30.73 -17.89
N ALA A 102 30.97 -30.09 -18.95
CA ALA A 102 31.25 -28.67 -18.89
C ALA A 102 29.93 -27.97 -18.54
N GLU A 103 29.75 -27.61 -17.27
CA GLU A 103 28.78 -26.58 -16.91
C GLU A 103 29.23 -25.32 -17.65
N ASN A 104 28.53 -25.02 -18.74
CA ASN A 104 28.64 -23.74 -19.39
C ASN A 104 28.40 -22.68 -18.31
N LEU A 105 29.45 -21.92 -18.00
CA LEU A 105 29.34 -20.68 -17.22
C LEU A 105 28.14 -19.90 -17.78
N PRO A 106 27.21 -19.42 -16.93
CA PRO A 106 26.10 -18.61 -17.41
C PRO A 106 26.68 -17.45 -18.23
N SER A 107 26.23 -17.33 -19.48
CA SER A 107 26.69 -16.28 -20.38
C SER A 107 26.42 -14.92 -19.74
N ASN A 108 27.45 -14.10 -19.58
CA ASN A 108 27.35 -12.70 -19.13
C ASN A 108 26.63 -11.77 -20.14
N GLU A 109 26.16 -12.30 -21.27
CA GLU A 109 25.40 -11.53 -22.25
C GLU A 109 23.97 -11.29 -21.75
N PRO A 110 23.46 -10.05 -21.80
CA PRO A 110 22.08 -9.75 -21.43
C PRO A 110 21.11 -10.59 -22.26
N VAL A 111 20.09 -11.18 -21.62
CA VAL A 111 19.02 -11.88 -22.35
C VAL A 111 18.31 -10.88 -23.26
N THR A 112 18.35 -11.14 -24.57
CA THR A 112 17.66 -10.37 -25.59
C THR A 112 16.43 -11.10 -26.12
N TYR A 113 15.38 -10.36 -26.45
CA TYR A 113 14.16 -10.84 -27.07
C TYR A 113 14.10 -10.38 -28.52
N SER A 114 13.60 -11.24 -29.42
CA SER A 114 13.43 -10.86 -30.84
C SER A 114 12.38 -9.77 -30.99
N ALA A 115 12.49 -8.95 -32.04
CA ALA A 115 11.48 -7.94 -32.37
C ALA A 115 10.06 -8.54 -32.41
N GLU A 116 9.90 -9.75 -32.96
CA GLU A 116 8.60 -10.42 -33.01
C GLU A 116 8.04 -10.72 -31.62
N ALA A 117 8.86 -11.28 -30.72
CA ALA A 117 8.45 -11.57 -29.35
C ALA A 117 8.04 -10.30 -28.59
N VAL A 118 8.71 -9.17 -28.84
CA VAL A 118 8.36 -7.87 -28.24
C VAL A 118 7.04 -7.33 -28.81
N ARG A 119 6.79 -7.47 -30.11
CA ARG A 119 5.51 -7.07 -30.73
C ARG A 119 4.34 -7.91 -30.23
N GLU A 120 4.54 -9.22 -30.09
CA GLU A 120 3.55 -10.14 -29.51
C GLU A 120 3.22 -9.75 -28.06
N ASP A 121 4.24 -9.44 -27.25
CA ASP A 121 4.05 -9.00 -25.88
C ASP A 121 3.29 -7.67 -25.80
N LEU A 122 3.59 -6.69 -26.66
CA LEU A 122 2.88 -5.42 -26.72
C LEU A 122 1.40 -5.59 -27.15
N ALA A 123 1.15 -6.43 -28.16
CA ALA A 123 -0.20 -6.73 -28.61
C ALA A 123 -1.01 -7.43 -27.52
N PHE A 124 -0.39 -8.40 -26.83
CA PHE A 124 -0.99 -9.08 -25.69
C PHE A 124 -1.26 -8.12 -24.53
N LEU A 125 -0.30 -7.26 -24.19
CA LEU A 125 -0.41 -6.23 -23.16
C LEU A 125 -1.63 -5.34 -23.41
N TYR A 126 -1.72 -4.73 -24.60
CA TYR A 126 -2.80 -3.80 -24.89
C TYR A 126 -4.17 -4.49 -24.93
N LYS A 127 -4.25 -5.68 -25.53
CA LYS A 127 -5.49 -6.47 -25.55
C LYS A 127 -5.94 -6.84 -24.13
N THR A 128 -5.02 -7.28 -23.28
CA THR A 128 -5.33 -7.75 -21.92
C THR A 128 -5.77 -6.60 -21.03
N LEU A 129 -5.11 -5.43 -21.13
CA LEU A 129 -5.53 -4.23 -20.42
C LEU A 129 -6.94 -3.79 -20.82
N GLN A 130 -7.29 -3.83 -22.12
CA GLN A 130 -8.62 -3.44 -22.61
C GLN A 130 -9.74 -4.33 -22.07
N ILE A 131 -9.52 -5.64 -22.02
CA ILE A 131 -10.55 -6.58 -21.56
C ILE A 131 -10.63 -6.66 -20.03
N SER A 132 -9.51 -6.44 -19.32
CA SER A 132 -9.40 -6.74 -17.88
C SER A 132 -9.48 -5.52 -16.98
N SER A 133 -8.95 -4.37 -17.40
CA SER A 133 -8.99 -3.15 -16.57
C SER A 133 -10.43 -2.70 -16.38
N TYR A 134 -10.79 -2.26 -15.17
CA TYR A 134 -12.15 -1.83 -14.86
C TYR A 134 -12.65 -0.85 -15.92
N ASP A 135 -11.88 0.20 -16.17
CA ASP A 135 -12.05 1.10 -17.31
C ASP A 135 -10.70 1.68 -17.75
N LEU A 136 -10.07 1.05 -18.76
CA LEU A 136 -8.76 1.51 -19.26
C LEU A 136 -8.80 2.94 -19.80
N PHE A 137 -9.96 3.36 -20.32
CA PHE A 137 -10.11 4.61 -21.06
C PHE A 137 -10.72 5.74 -20.25
N LEU A 138 -10.79 5.58 -18.92
CA LEU A 138 -11.39 6.58 -18.04
C LEU A 138 -10.62 7.91 -18.06
N ASN A 139 -9.28 7.84 -17.98
CA ASN A 139 -8.41 9.01 -17.89
C ASN A 139 -7.72 9.36 -19.22
N THR A 140 -7.58 8.38 -20.12
CA THR A 140 -6.93 8.55 -21.42
C THR A 140 -7.80 7.92 -22.50
N THR A 141 -8.06 8.65 -23.58
CA THR A 141 -8.99 8.18 -24.61
C THR A 141 -8.46 6.95 -25.34
N LYS A 142 -9.37 6.12 -25.87
CA LYS A 142 -8.98 4.99 -26.73
C LYS A 142 -8.15 5.44 -27.93
N THR A 143 -8.46 6.60 -28.52
CA THR A 143 -7.71 7.16 -29.64
C THR A 143 -6.26 7.46 -29.28
N ASP A 144 -6.02 8.02 -28.10
CA ASP A 144 -4.65 8.30 -27.63
C ASP A 144 -3.89 7.01 -27.33
N TYR A 145 -4.55 6.01 -26.77
CA TYR A 145 -4.00 4.67 -26.58
C TYR A 145 -3.65 3.96 -27.88
N ASP A 146 -4.55 3.98 -28.86
CA ASP A 146 -4.31 3.38 -30.19
C ASP A 146 -3.12 4.08 -30.86
N LYS A 147 -3.02 5.40 -30.75
CA LYS A 147 -1.87 6.17 -31.26
C LYS A 147 -0.57 5.79 -30.56
N ALA A 148 -0.58 5.69 -29.24
CA ALA A 148 0.59 5.27 -28.47
C ALA A 148 1.01 3.83 -28.81
N PHE A 149 0.04 2.93 -28.98
CA PHE A 149 0.27 1.54 -29.38
C PHE A 149 0.99 1.48 -30.74
N GLU A 150 0.49 2.21 -31.75
CA GLU A 150 1.13 2.27 -33.07
C GLU A 150 2.54 2.87 -33.00
N GLN A 151 2.75 3.92 -32.20
CA GLN A 151 4.06 4.52 -32.01
C GLN A 151 5.06 3.52 -31.40
N VAL A 152 4.67 2.82 -30.34
CA VAL A 152 5.52 1.81 -29.70
C VAL A 152 5.76 0.63 -30.65
N MET A 153 4.71 0.14 -31.33
CA MET A 153 4.80 -0.97 -32.28
C MET A 153 5.81 -0.69 -33.40
N ASN A 154 5.78 0.54 -33.96
CA ASN A 154 6.69 0.97 -35.03
C ASN A 154 8.13 1.22 -34.54
N SER A 155 8.32 1.50 -33.25
CA SER A 155 9.66 1.68 -32.66
C SER A 155 10.42 0.36 -32.42
N ILE A 156 9.74 -0.78 -32.49
CA ILE A 156 10.35 -2.10 -32.33
C ILE A 156 10.98 -2.52 -33.66
N THR A 157 12.28 -2.23 -33.84
CA THR A 157 13.00 -2.47 -35.10
C THR A 157 13.99 -3.64 -35.05
N GLY A 158 14.31 -4.17 -33.87
CA GLY A 158 15.32 -5.22 -33.71
C GLY A 158 15.23 -5.93 -32.35
N PRO A 159 16.16 -6.84 -32.04
CA PRO A 159 16.24 -7.46 -30.73
C PRO A 159 16.46 -6.42 -29.63
N MET A 160 15.86 -6.65 -28.46
CA MET A 160 15.93 -5.74 -27.32
C MET A 160 16.18 -6.50 -26.01
N THR A 161 16.85 -5.87 -25.07
CA THR A 161 17.04 -6.35 -23.70
C THR A 161 15.77 -6.16 -22.87
N TYR A 162 15.68 -6.87 -21.74
CA TYR A 162 14.58 -6.70 -20.78
C TYR A 162 14.38 -5.23 -20.34
N LEU A 163 15.47 -4.50 -20.06
CA LEU A 163 15.38 -3.10 -19.61
C LEU A 163 14.88 -2.16 -20.71
N GLU A 164 15.32 -2.35 -21.95
CA GLU A 164 14.85 -1.54 -23.09
C GLU A 164 13.36 -1.75 -23.33
N ILE A 165 12.89 -3.01 -23.28
CA ILE A 165 11.46 -3.33 -23.43
C ILE A 165 10.67 -2.76 -22.25
N ASN A 166 11.18 -2.90 -21.02
CA ASN A 166 10.49 -2.42 -19.83
C ASN A 166 10.33 -0.88 -19.86
N ARG A 167 11.40 -0.15 -20.21
CA ARG A 167 11.35 1.31 -20.40
C ARG A 167 10.46 1.71 -21.58
N MET A 168 10.36 0.90 -22.62
CA MET A 168 9.48 1.15 -23.75
C MET A 168 7.99 0.95 -23.37
N PHE A 169 7.67 -0.11 -22.60
CA PHE A 169 6.29 -0.44 -22.23
C PHE A 169 5.77 0.36 -21.05
N LYS A 170 6.63 0.80 -20.13
CA LYS A 170 6.20 1.50 -18.92
C LYS A 170 5.38 2.77 -19.21
N PRO A 171 5.81 3.70 -20.09
CA PRO A 171 4.99 4.86 -20.46
C PRO A 171 3.63 4.45 -21.03
N PHE A 172 3.59 3.41 -21.86
CA PHE A 172 2.35 2.89 -22.44
C PHE A 172 1.37 2.36 -21.39
N VAL A 173 1.84 1.65 -20.36
CA VAL A 173 0.98 1.13 -19.27
C VAL A 173 0.47 2.26 -18.38
N VAL A 174 1.32 3.22 -18.02
CA VAL A 174 0.92 4.32 -17.11
C VAL A 174 0.06 5.39 -17.78
N LEU A 175 -0.16 5.31 -19.11
CA LEU A 175 -1.21 6.08 -19.79
C LEU A 175 -2.60 5.84 -19.17
N ALA A 176 -2.81 4.77 -18.42
CA ALA A 176 -4.08 4.51 -17.75
C ALA A 176 -4.42 5.58 -16.72
N GLY A 177 -3.41 6.32 -16.22
CA GLY A 177 -3.61 7.41 -15.27
C GLY A 177 -4.16 6.93 -13.92
N PHE A 178 -3.97 5.66 -13.56
CA PHE A 178 -4.33 5.13 -12.25
C PHE A 178 -3.08 4.90 -11.42
N PHE A 179 -3.09 5.24 -10.13
CA PHE A 179 -2.03 4.90 -9.19
C PHE A 179 -1.80 3.37 -9.10
N HIS A 180 -2.84 2.59 -9.35
CA HIS A 180 -2.85 1.13 -9.28
C HIS A 180 -2.75 0.43 -10.66
N CYS A 181 -2.24 1.12 -11.69
CA CYS A 181 -1.94 0.52 -13.00
C CYS A 181 -0.46 0.74 -13.36
N THR A 182 0.33 -0.33 -13.40
CA THR A 182 1.78 -0.20 -13.57
C THR A 182 2.44 -1.46 -14.13
N LEU A 183 3.63 -1.29 -14.69
CA LEU A 183 4.52 -2.40 -15.09
C LEU A 183 5.55 -2.64 -13.99
N ASP A 184 5.87 -3.91 -13.71
CA ASP A 184 6.87 -4.29 -12.72
C ASP A 184 8.19 -3.53 -12.92
N PHE A 185 8.76 -3.08 -11.80
CA PHE A 185 10.08 -2.47 -11.80
C PHE A 185 11.13 -3.56 -12.11
N PRO A 186 12.16 -3.28 -12.95
CA PRO A 186 13.18 -4.25 -13.32
C PRO A 186 14.20 -4.46 -12.18
N SER A 187 13.73 -4.98 -11.04
CA SER A 187 14.48 -5.09 -9.77
C SER A 187 15.78 -5.88 -9.91
N GLU A 188 15.81 -6.93 -10.72
CA GLU A 188 17.02 -7.73 -10.94
C GLU A 188 18.08 -6.93 -11.72
N VAL A 189 17.68 -6.22 -12.78
CA VAL A 189 18.59 -5.37 -13.56
C VAL A 189 19.14 -4.23 -12.69
N TYR A 190 18.28 -3.63 -11.85
CA TYR A 190 18.72 -2.60 -10.91
C TYR A 190 19.67 -3.14 -9.86
N ARG A 191 19.43 -4.37 -9.36
CA ARG A 191 20.34 -5.03 -8.42
C ARG A 191 21.70 -5.28 -9.05
N GLN A 192 21.73 -5.80 -10.28
CA GLN A 192 22.96 -6.04 -11.02
C GLN A 192 23.73 -4.74 -11.27
N PHE A 193 23.06 -3.66 -11.68
CA PHE A 193 23.65 -2.34 -11.82
C PHE A 193 24.36 -1.88 -10.53
N LYS A 194 23.70 -2.03 -9.37
CA LYS A 194 24.32 -1.68 -8.07
C LYS A 194 25.51 -2.58 -7.73
N GLN A 195 25.41 -3.88 -8.01
CA GLN A 195 26.47 -4.86 -7.74
C GLN A 195 27.69 -4.69 -8.66
N SER A 196 27.49 -4.17 -9.88
CA SER A 196 28.55 -3.88 -10.83
C SER A 196 29.23 -2.53 -10.61
N GLY A 197 29.01 -1.88 -9.45
CA GLY A 197 29.62 -0.59 -9.12
C GLY A 197 28.90 0.63 -9.71
N GLY A 198 27.65 0.48 -10.16
CA GLY A 198 26.81 1.58 -10.59
C GLY A 198 26.62 2.63 -9.49
N ARG A 199 26.53 3.89 -9.91
CA ARG A 199 26.45 5.08 -9.06
C ARG A 199 25.05 5.71 -9.09
N LEU A 200 24.56 5.99 -7.90
CA LEU A 200 23.26 6.58 -7.61
C LEU A 200 23.39 8.10 -7.48
N ILE A 201 22.36 8.82 -7.91
CA ILE A 201 22.25 10.24 -7.60
C ILE A 201 22.16 10.44 -6.07
N PRO A 202 22.95 11.33 -5.46
CA PRO A 202 23.11 11.38 -4.01
C PRO A 202 22.11 12.29 -3.30
N PHE A 203 20.84 12.32 -3.74
CA PHE A 203 19.85 13.25 -3.20
C PHE A 203 18.50 12.59 -2.92
N GLU A 204 17.84 13.11 -1.90
CA GLU A 204 16.39 13.02 -1.72
C GLU A 204 15.78 14.41 -1.85
N ILE A 205 14.51 14.44 -2.26
CA ILE A 205 13.79 15.69 -2.52
C ILE A 205 12.49 15.75 -1.75
N SER A 206 12.05 16.98 -1.47
CA SER A 206 10.72 17.30 -0.96
C SER A 206 10.07 18.40 -1.80
N PHE A 207 8.75 18.39 -1.87
CA PHE A 207 7.94 19.42 -2.53
C PHE A 207 7.29 20.32 -1.49
N TRP A 208 7.77 21.55 -1.38
CA TRP A 208 7.32 22.51 -0.36
C TRP A 208 7.20 23.91 -0.94
N GLY A 209 6.10 24.61 -0.67
CA GLY A 209 5.88 25.99 -1.14
C GLY A 209 5.96 26.16 -2.66
N GLY A 210 5.63 25.11 -3.44
CA GLY A 210 5.74 25.09 -4.90
C GLY A 210 7.18 24.95 -5.43
N LYS A 211 8.13 24.58 -4.57
CA LYS A 211 9.54 24.37 -4.90
C LYS A 211 9.93 22.90 -4.76
N VAL A 212 11.02 22.53 -5.42
CA VAL A 212 11.70 21.24 -5.24
C VAL A 212 12.90 21.48 -4.35
N LEU A 213 12.82 21.04 -3.09
CA LEU A 213 13.85 21.25 -2.09
C LEU A 213 14.62 19.96 -1.85
N LEU A 214 15.89 20.07 -1.48
CA LEU A 214 16.68 18.94 -0.99
C LEU A 214 16.20 18.57 0.41
N SER A 215 15.73 17.34 0.61
CA SER A 215 15.46 16.83 1.95
C SER A 215 16.71 16.22 2.58
N THR A 216 17.52 15.53 1.76
CA THR A 216 18.76 14.89 2.21
C THR A 216 19.85 15.01 1.15
N ASN A 217 21.05 15.44 1.56
CA ASN A 217 22.27 15.37 0.77
C ASN A 217 23.10 14.15 1.22
N TRP A 218 23.24 13.18 0.34
CA TRP A 218 24.06 11.98 0.58
C TRP A 218 25.48 12.11 0.03
N SER A 219 25.84 13.21 -0.63
CA SER A 219 27.16 13.43 -1.22
C SER A 219 28.18 13.97 -0.20
N ASP A 220 29.45 14.07 -0.61
CA ASP A 220 30.50 14.72 0.19
C ASP A 220 30.54 16.25 -0.04
N ASN A 221 29.60 16.79 -0.83
CA ASN A 221 29.59 18.21 -1.15
C ASN A 221 28.87 19.02 -0.07
N GLU A 222 29.65 19.66 0.80
CA GLU A 222 29.16 20.49 1.92
C GLU A 222 28.51 21.82 1.48
N GLN A 223 28.60 22.21 0.20
CA GLN A 223 27.91 23.40 -0.30
C GLN A 223 26.39 23.18 -0.45
N ILE A 224 25.95 21.91 -0.44
CA ILE A 224 24.57 21.49 -0.61
C ILE A 224 24.01 21.06 0.74
N GLU A 225 22.91 21.69 1.15
CA GLU A 225 22.28 21.47 2.46
C GLU A 225 20.79 21.16 2.29
N ALA A 226 20.18 20.54 3.30
CA ALA A 226 18.73 20.37 3.33
C ALA A 226 18.03 21.74 3.34
N GLY A 227 16.93 21.85 2.60
CA GLY A 227 16.19 23.10 2.40
C GLY A 227 16.61 23.92 1.18
N ASP A 228 17.75 23.58 0.55
CA ASP A 228 18.17 24.21 -0.70
C ASP A 228 17.21 23.88 -1.86
N GLU A 229 16.85 24.89 -2.64
CA GLU A 229 15.99 24.73 -3.82
C GLU A 229 16.81 24.20 -5.00
N ILE A 230 16.46 23.01 -5.52
CA ILE A 230 17.09 22.45 -6.72
C ILE A 230 16.52 23.17 -7.94
N LEU A 231 17.37 23.81 -8.73
CA LEU A 231 16.98 24.48 -9.97
C LEU A 231 17.27 23.64 -11.21
N ALA A 232 18.41 22.92 -11.23
CA ALA A 232 18.79 22.07 -12.35
C ALA A 232 19.80 20.99 -11.95
N ILE A 233 19.79 19.88 -12.68
CA ILE A 233 20.78 18.80 -12.57
C ILE A 233 21.26 18.46 -13.99
N ASN A 234 22.57 18.42 -14.21
CA ASN A 234 23.20 18.21 -15.51
C ASN A 234 22.69 19.17 -16.60
N GLY A 235 22.48 20.44 -16.22
CA GLY A 235 21.97 21.48 -17.11
C GLY A 235 20.49 21.35 -17.48
N ILE A 236 19.77 20.35 -16.98
CA ILE A 236 18.33 20.17 -17.20
C ILE A 236 17.58 20.87 -16.06
N ASP A 237 16.68 21.80 -16.40
CA ASP A 237 15.77 22.44 -15.44
C ASP A 237 14.99 21.38 -14.64
N ILE A 238 14.86 21.58 -13.33
CA ILE A 238 14.28 20.57 -12.43
C ILE A 238 12.85 20.18 -12.85
N ARG A 239 12.06 21.09 -13.42
CA ARG A 239 10.70 20.78 -13.87
C ARG A 239 10.71 19.87 -15.09
N GLN A 240 11.57 20.19 -16.07
CA GLN A 240 11.77 19.34 -17.26
C GLN A 240 12.34 17.96 -16.89
N LEU A 241 13.17 17.91 -15.84
CA LEU A 241 13.71 16.66 -15.31
C LEU A 241 12.60 15.81 -14.69
N LEU A 242 11.76 16.41 -13.85
CA LEU A 242 10.62 15.76 -13.23
C LEU A 242 9.58 15.31 -14.27
N GLU A 243 9.30 16.09 -15.31
CA GLU A 243 8.43 15.68 -16.43
C GLU A 243 8.90 14.37 -17.08
N LYS A 244 10.23 14.21 -17.28
CA LYS A 244 10.80 12.96 -17.79
C LYS A 244 10.59 11.80 -16.82
N ILE A 245 10.67 12.03 -15.51
CA ILE A 245 10.38 11.01 -14.50
C ILE A 245 8.88 10.67 -14.46
N TYR A 246 8.01 11.68 -14.52
CA TYR A 246 6.57 11.51 -14.47
C TYR A 246 5.98 10.76 -15.65
N ALA A 247 6.68 10.74 -16.80
CA ALA A 247 6.33 9.92 -17.96
C ALA A 247 6.39 8.40 -17.68
N TYR A 248 7.13 7.98 -16.65
CA TYR A 248 7.25 6.58 -16.24
C TYR A 248 6.50 6.25 -14.94
N LYS A 249 5.92 7.26 -14.27
CA LYS A 249 5.20 7.08 -13.01
C LYS A 249 3.69 7.02 -13.21
N GLN A 250 3.09 6.06 -12.54
CA GLN A 250 1.64 5.91 -12.42
C GLN A 250 1.05 6.93 -11.43
N GLY A 251 -0.26 7.18 -11.52
CA GLY A 251 -0.97 8.14 -10.68
C GLY A 251 -1.92 9.05 -11.46
N GLU A 252 -3.00 9.45 -10.80
CA GLU A 252 -4.12 10.25 -11.31
C GLU A 252 -3.77 11.73 -11.46
N SER A 253 -2.73 12.21 -10.78
CA SER A 253 -2.32 13.61 -10.77
C SER A 253 -0.80 13.77 -10.64
N GLU A 254 -0.30 14.97 -10.88
CA GLU A 254 1.09 15.30 -10.55
C GLU A 254 1.34 15.23 -9.03
N TYR A 255 0.35 15.60 -8.22
CA TYR A 255 0.45 15.61 -6.77
C TYR A 255 0.82 14.23 -6.20
N ILE A 256 0.11 13.17 -6.58
CA ILE A 256 0.47 11.80 -6.16
C ILE A 256 1.86 11.38 -6.68
N LYS A 257 2.26 11.80 -7.89
CA LYS A 257 3.59 11.47 -8.43
C LYS A 257 4.71 12.17 -7.66
N GLN A 258 4.48 13.41 -7.23
CA GLN A 258 5.37 14.18 -6.36
C GLN A 258 5.50 13.49 -5.00
N THR A 259 4.38 13.21 -4.33
CA THR A 259 4.38 12.53 -3.02
C THR A 259 5.13 11.18 -3.06
N LEU A 260 4.94 10.39 -4.11
CA LEU A 260 5.67 9.12 -4.28
C LEU A 260 7.18 9.29 -4.54
N LEU A 261 7.64 10.45 -5.01
CA LEU A 261 9.07 10.74 -5.11
C LEU A 261 9.67 11.12 -3.76
N GLU A 262 8.91 11.81 -2.90
CA GLU A 262 9.34 12.22 -1.55
C GLU A 262 9.59 11.02 -0.63
N THR A 263 9.00 9.85 -0.91
CA THR A 263 9.19 8.63 -0.12
C THR A 263 10.56 7.94 -0.34
N GLY A 264 11.58 8.71 -0.73
CA GLY A 264 12.95 8.23 -0.96
C GLY A 264 13.13 7.47 -2.27
N SER A 265 12.28 7.72 -3.28
CA SER A 265 12.31 6.97 -4.54
C SER A 265 13.08 7.66 -5.69
N LEU A 266 13.66 8.86 -5.45
CA LEU A 266 14.39 9.59 -6.49
C LEU A 266 15.56 8.77 -7.08
N MET A 267 16.35 8.06 -6.27
CA MET A 267 17.50 7.28 -6.75
C MET A 267 17.12 6.21 -7.78
N SER A 268 16.08 5.42 -7.49
CA SER A 268 15.63 4.36 -8.40
C SER A 268 14.94 4.92 -9.63
N ASN A 269 14.20 6.03 -9.50
CA ASN A 269 13.57 6.71 -10.63
C ASN A 269 14.61 7.40 -11.52
N TRP A 270 15.65 7.98 -10.94
CA TRP A 270 16.78 8.54 -11.68
C TRP A 270 17.44 7.45 -12.51
N TRP A 271 17.85 6.35 -11.88
CA TRP A 271 18.46 5.23 -12.59
C TRP A 271 17.54 4.73 -13.70
N TYR A 272 16.25 4.61 -13.41
CA TYR A 272 15.29 4.11 -14.38
C TYR A 272 15.13 5.01 -15.60
N VAL A 273 15.32 6.32 -15.49
CA VAL A 273 15.17 7.26 -16.61
C VAL A 273 16.50 7.62 -17.27
N PHE A 274 17.52 7.90 -16.46
CA PHE A 274 18.79 8.50 -16.89
C PHE A 274 19.97 7.53 -16.81
N GLY A 275 19.85 6.42 -16.08
CA GLY A 275 20.92 5.44 -15.90
C GLY A 275 21.92 5.84 -14.81
N ASP A 276 23.19 5.54 -15.04
CA ASP A 276 24.28 5.78 -14.09
C ASP A 276 24.46 7.28 -13.82
N PHE A 277 24.56 7.67 -12.55
CA PHE A 277 24.99 9.01 -12.16
C PHE A 277 26.44 8.94 -11.71
N SER A 278 27.40 8.95 -12.64
CA SER A 278 28.81 8.91 -12.26
C SER A 278 29.20 10.18 -11.48
N SER A 279 28.95 11.34 -12.10
CA SER A 279 29.04 12.68 -11.52
C SER A 279 28.19 13.64 -12.32
N GLY A 280 27.95 14.84 -11.79
CA GLY A 280 27.13 15.83 -12.47
C GLY A 280 27.07 17.21 -11.80
N THR A 281 26.64 18.19 -12.58
CA THR A 281 26.42 19.55 -12.10
C THR A 281 25.05 19.67 -11.42
N VAL A 282 25.03 20.34 -10.27
CA VAL A 282 23.80 20.66 -9.55
C VAL A 282 23.76 22.16 -9.32
N ARG A 283 22.69 22.79 -9.80
CA ARG A 283 22.42 24.20 -9.56
C ARG A 283 21.33 24.32 -8.51
N ILE A 284 21.68 24.91 -7.37
CA ILE A 284 20.80 25.12 -6.23
C ILE A 284 20.63 26.60 -5.95
N LYS A 285 19.59 26.92 -5.18
CA LYS A 285 19.35 28.24 -4.61
C LYS A 285 19.18 28.12 -3.09
N LYS A 286 20.03 28.84 -2.36
CA LYS A 286 20.00 28.95 -0.91
C LYS A 286 18.76 29.72 -0.43
N PRO A 287 18.35 29.57 0.85
CA PRO A 287 17.22 30.31 1.42
C PRO A 287 17.36 31.85 1.33
N ASP A 288 18.58 32.38 1.39
CA ASP A 288 18.89 33.81 1.25
C ASP A 288 18.86 34.33 -0.20
N GLY A 289 18.70 33.43 -1.17
CA GLY A 289 18.62 33.71 -2.59
C GLY A 289 19.93 33.52 -3.38
N GLU A 290 21.05 33.21 -2.72
CA GLU A 290 22.30 32.87 -3.40
C GLU A 290 22.10 31.65 -4.31
N GLN A 291 22.65 31.68 -5.53
CA GLN A 291 22.66 30.53 -6.43
C GLN A 291 24.05 29.95 -6.51
N ILE A 292 24.14 28.64 -6.24
CA ILE A 292 25.39 27.88 -6.32
C ILE A 292 25.26 26.88 -7.46
N ASN A 293 26.32 26.76 -8.25
CA ASN A 293 26.47 25.71 -9.24
C ASN A 293 27.72 24.90 -8.88
N THR A 294 27.54 23.63 -8.57
CA THR A 294 28.64 22.77 -8.10
C THR A 294 28.60 21.39 -8.74
N GLU A 295 29.76 20.74 -8.80
CA GLU A 295 29.90 19.34 -9.21
C GLU A 295 29.63 18.41 -8.02
N VAL A 296 29.04 17.26 -8.33
CA VAL A 296 28.67 16.25 -7.34
C VAL A 296 28.96 14.87 -7.90
N GLU A 297 29.66 14.05 -7.12
CA GLU A 297 29.91 12.64 -7.44
C GLU A 297 28.71 11.78 -7.01
N GLY A 298 28.36 10.78 -7.82
CA GLY A 298 27.35 9.79 -7.43
C GLY A 298 27.90 8.76 -6.46
N LEU A 299 26.99 8.03 -5.81
CA LEU A 299 27.32 7.08 -4.75
C LEU A 299 27.22 5.64 -5.22
N THR A 300 28.20 4.82 -4.87
CA THR A 300 27.99 3.38 -4.92
C THR A 300 26.93 2.96 -3.88
N PHE A 301 26.31 1.80 -4.09
CA PHE A 301 25.34 1.29 -3.13
C PHE A 301 25.95 1.07 -1.73
N GLU A 302 27.21 0.65 -1.65
CA GLU A 302 27.94 0.49 -0.39
C GLU A 302 28.12 1.85 0.32
N GLN A 303 28.52 2.90 -0.42
CA GLN A 303 28.64 4.25 0.15
C GLN A 303 27.31 4.75 0.69
N TYR A 304 26.22 4.55 -0.07
CA TYR A 304 24.87 4.90 0.39
C TYR A 304 24.49 4.15 1.68
N GLN A 305 24.72 2.83 1.73
CA GLN A 305 24.41 2.01 2.90
C GLN A 305 25.19 2.42 4.15
N GLU A 306 26.47 2.78 4.02
CA GLU A 306 27.25 3.28 5.15
C GLU A 306 26.75 4.64 5.63
N ARG A 307 26.45 5.56 4.71
CA ARG A 307 25.92 6.90 5.06
C ARG A 307 24.54 6.81 5.71
N ALA A 308 23.65 5.93 5.22
CA ALA A 308 22.31 5.72 5.77
C ALA A 308 22.29 5.22 7.23
N LYS A 309 23.42 4.77 7.78
CA LYS A 309 23.56 4.43 9.21
C LYS A 309 23.77 5.65 10.11
N THR A 310 24.19 6.78 9.54
CA THR A 310 24.68 7.96 10.30
C THR A 310 23.94 9.24 9.96
N VAL A 311 23.50 9.40 8.71
CA VAL A 311 22.70 10.54 8.27
C VAL A 311 21.24 10.24 8.53
N GLN A 312 20.56 11.16 9.21
CA GLN A 312 19.13 11.10 9.44
C GLN A 312 18.40 11.76 8.27
N SER A 313 17.59 10.99 7.56
CA SER A 313 16.67 11.49 6.54
C SER A 313 15.26 11.64 7.14
N PRO A 314 14.50 12.68 6.79
CA PRO A 314 13.09 12.80 7.16
C PRO A 314 12.31 11.54 6.74
N SER A 315 11.60 10.93 7.69
CA SER A 315 10.72 9.81 7.40
C SER A 315 9.28 10.30 7.30
N PHE A 316 8.80 10.45 6.07
CA PHE A 316 7.41 10.80 5.79
C PHE A 316 6.42 9.66 6.08
N ILE A 317 6.95 8.44 6.17
CA ILE A 317 6.16 7.24 6.43
C ILE A 317 6.34 6.85 7.87
N LYS A 318 5.26 6.97 8.64
CA LYS A 318 5.29 6.65 10.06
C LYS A 318 5.08 5.15 10.23
N SER A 319 6.03 4.49 10.87
CA SER A 319 5.91 3.07 11.26
C SER A 319 5.55 2.93 12.74
N GLY A 320 4.93 1.80 13.06
CA GLY A 320 4.59 1.42 14.43
C GLY A 320 3.31 2.05 14.96
N ARG A 321 2.83 1.45 16.05
CA ARG A 321 1.62 1.86 16.77
C ARG A 321 2.02 2.70 17.99
N ALA A 322 1.23 3.71 18.33
CA ALA A 322 1.46 4.52 19.52
C ALA A 322 0.14 4.90 20.17
N PHE A 323 0.09 4.84 21.50
CA PHE A 323 -1.03 5.30 22.29
C PHE A 323 -0.51 5.98 23.54
N GLU A 324 -0.94 7.21 23.78
CA GLU A 324 -0.57 7.99 24.96
C GLU A 324 -1.62 9.05 25.30
N PHE A 325 -1.42 9.75 26.42
CA PHE A 325 -2.23 10.91 26.78
C PHE A 325 -1.37 12.17 26.71
N ILE A 326 -1.79 13.14 25.90
CA ILE A 326 -1.19 14.47 25.81
C ILE A 326 -2.04 15.41 26.68
N GLY A 327 -1.68 15.52 27.97
CA GLY A 327 -2.56 16.13 28.96
C GLY A 327 -3.83 15.30 29.14
N ASP A 328 -5.00 15.92 28.90
CA ASP A 328 -6.32 15.28 29.00
C ASP A 328 -6.83 14.71 27.66
N VAL A 329 -6.02 14.78 26.60
CA VAL A 329 -6.35 14.28 25.26
C VAL A 329 -5.77 12.88 25.06
N ALA A 330 -6.59 11.91 24.65
CA ALA A 330 -6.07 10.62 24.18
C ALA A 330 -5.49 10.79 22.78
N TYR A 331 -4.28 10.28 22.55
CA TYR A 331 -3.64 10.27 21.25
C TYR A 331 -3.42 8.83 20.81
N LEU A 332 -3.93 8.47 19.63
CA LEU A 332 -3.86 7.13 19.05
C LEU A 332 -3.30 7.21 17.63
N ARG A 333 -2.16 6.56 17.41
CA ARG A 333 -1.62 6.27 16.07
C ARG A 333 -1.71 4.75 15.84
N PRO A 334 -2.65 4.28 15.01
CA PRO A 334 -2.90 2.84 14.86
C PRO A 334 -1.81 2.11 14.08
N GLY A 335 -0.95 2.84 13.36
CA GLY A 335 0.02 2.26 12.41
C GLY A 335 -0.66 1.74 11.14
N ILE A 336 0.09 1.06 10.29
CA ILE A 336 -0.43 0.52 9.02
C ILE A 336 -1.53 -0.52 9.25
N PHE A 337 -2.47 -0.61 8.31
CA PHE A 337 -3.60 -1.55 8.36
C PHE A 337 -3.23 -2.93 7.79
N LEU A 338 -2.05 -3.43 8.19
CA LEU A 338 -1.49 -4.72 7.81
C LEU A 338 -0.70 -5.30 8.99
N ASN A 339 -0.45 -6.61 8.94
CA ASN A 339 0.48 -7.27 9.84
C ASN A 339 1.93 -6.87 9.52
N THR A 340 2.55 -6.08 10.41
CA THR A 340 3.93 -5.60 10.27
C THR A 340 4.99 -6.69 10.46
N GLU A 341 4.63 -7.81 11.09
CA GLU A 341 5.56 -8.94 11.28
C GLU A 341 5.64 -9.86 10.04
N SER A 342 4.72 -9.69 9.09
CA SER A 342 4.76 -10.44 7.84
C SER A 342 5.94 -9.99 6.97
N ARG A 343 6.75 -10.97 6.55
CA ARG A 343 7.86 -10.76 5.60
C ARG A 343 7.40 -10.69 4.14
N ASP A 344 6.14 -11.02 3.89
CA ASP A 344 5.53 -11.00 2.56
C ASP A 344 4.14 -10.39 2.68
N ILE A 345 4.01 -9.14 2.25
CA ILE A 345 2.76 -8.38 2.34
C ILE A 345 1.66 -8.92 1.41
N SER A 346 2.00 -9.89 0.53
CA SER A 346 1.04 -10.59 -0.33
C SER A 346 0.57 -11.94 0.23
N SER A 347 1.11 -12.36 1.37
CA SER A 347 0.74 -13.61 2.04
C SER A 347 -0.50 -13.42 2.94
N GLN A 348 -1.22 -14.51 3.23
CA GLN A 348 -2.30 -14.50 4.23
C GLN A 348 -1.85 -13.93 5.58
N GLU A 349 -0.60 -14.17 5.98
CA GLU A 349 -0.06 -13.66 7.24
C GLU A 349 -0.07 -12.13 7.29
N ALA A 350 0.07 -11.44 6.14
CA ALA A 350 0.01 -9.99 6.05
C ALA A 350 -1.36 -9.41 6.48
N PHE A 351 -2.41 -10.23 6.46
CA PHE A 351 -3.77 -9.84 6.80
C PHE A 351 -4.21 -10.33 8.19
N ASN A 352 -3.34 -11.04 8.92
CA ASN A 352 -3.60 -11.37 10.31
C ASN A 352 -3.64 -10.06 11.13
N ASN A 353 -4.79 -9.77 11.73
CA ASN A 353 -5.03 -8.53 12.46
C ASN A 353 -5.04 -8.68 13.98
N ASP A 354 -4.74 -9.87 14.52
CA ASP A 354 -4.86 -10.15 15.97
C ASP A 354 -4.09 -9.13 16.83
N GLU A 355 -2.79 -8.92 16.55
CA GLU A 355 -1.97 -7.97 17.32
C GLU A 355 -2.42 -6.51 17.15
N PHE A 356 -3.02 -6.18 16.01
CA PHE A 356 -3.58 -4.85 15.78
C PHE A 356 -4.82 -4.66 16.65
N LEU A 357 -5.75 -5.62 16.62
CA LEU A 357 -6.98 -5.58 17.39
C LEU A 357 -6.70 -5.56 18.90
N ASP A 358 -5.73 -6.34 19.38
CA ASP A 358 -5.29 -6.33 20.79
C ASP A 358 -4.74 -4.96 21.21
N PHE A 359 -3.97 -4.30 20.34
CA PHE A 359 -3.47 -2.95 20.59
C PHE A 359 -4.60 -1.92 20.67
N ILE A 360 -5.54 -1.96 19.73
CA ILE A 360 -6.69 -1.04 19.70
C ILE A 360 -7.57 -1.27 20.93
N ASP A 361 -7.92 -2.53 21.27
CA ASP A 361 -8.70 -2.86 22.46
C ASP A 361 -8.03 -2.34 23.74
N SER A 362 -6.72 -2.58 23.89
CA SER A 362 -5.95 -2.08 25.04
C SER A 362 -5.97 -0.55 25.15
N ALA A 363 -5.88 0.17 24.03
CA ALA A 363 -5.99 1.63 24.02
C ALA A 363 -7.38 2.09 24.46
N PHE A 364 -8.44 1.48 23.95
CA PHE A 364 -9.81 1.86 24.29
C PHE A 364 -10.24 1.47 25.71
N VAL A 365 -9.66 0.42 26.30
CA VAL A 365 -9.77 0.12 27.74
C VAL A 365 -9.23 1.28 28.57
N GLU A 366 -8.06 1.83 28.21
CA GLU A 366 -7.46 2.96 28.91
C GLU A 366 -8.23 4.28 28.67
N ILE A 367 -8.76 4.49 27.45
CA ILE A 367 -9.64 5.61 27.13
C ILE A 367 -10.91 5.53 27.99
N ALA A 368 -11.58 4.39 28.06
CA ALA A 368 -12.77 4.21 28.90
C ALA A 368 -12.46 4.45 30.39
N ARG A 369 -11.29 4.00 30.87
CA ARG A 369 -10.85 4.20 32.26
C ARG A 369 -10.63 5.67 32.62
N LYS A 370 -10.00 6.45 31.74
CA LYS A 370 -9.70 7.87 31.99
C LYS A 370 -10.82 8.81 31.55
N ASN A 371 -11.71 8.34 30.69
CA ASN A 371 -12.86 9.08 30.16
C ASN A 371 -12.49 10.48 29.59
N PRO A 372 -11.49 10.58 28.69
CA PRO A 372 -11.13 11.85 28.09
C PRO A 372 -12.27 12.39 27.24
N GLN A 373 -12.35 13.71 27.10
CA GLN A 373 -13.34 14.34 26.20
C GLN A 373 -12.89 14.38 24.75
N HIS A 374 -11.59 14.24 24.48
CA HIS A 374 -11.03 14.33 23.12
C HIS A 374 -10.12 13.16 22.80
N LEU A 375 -10.24 12.65 21.57
CA LEU A 375 -9.37 11.65 20.97
C LEU A 375 -8.75 12.23 19.69
N ILE A 376 -7.43 12.20 19.61
CA ILE A 376 -6.69 12.44 18.38
C ILE A 376 -6.37 11.08 17.73
N LEU A 377 -6.80 10.89 16.48
CA LEU A 377 -6.43 9.76 15.64
C LEU A 377 -5.38 10.22 14.61
N ASP A 378 -4.11 9.85 14.79
CA ASP A 378 -3.04 10.20 13.84
C ASP A 378 -2.95 9.17 12.72
N LEU A 379 -3.42 9.53 11.52
CA LEU A 379 -3.34 8.72 10.29
C LEU A 379 -2.19 9.15 9.36
N ARG A 380 -1.40 10.16 9.75
CA ARG A 380 -0.30 10.68 8.92
C ARG A 380 0.75 9.63 8.63
N GLY A 381 1.30 9.64 7.42
CA GLY A 381 2.35 8.71 7.00
C GLY A 381 1.92 7.25 6.91
N ASN A 382 0.61 6.95 6.89
CA ASN A 382 0.07 5.60 6.86
C ASN A 382 -0.27 5.15 5.42
N TYR A 383 0.43 4.12 4.94
CA TYR A 383 0.26 3.57 3.59
C TYR A 383 -1.06 2.81 3.34
N GLY A 384 -1.90 2.63 4.36
CA GLY A 384 -3.15 1.91 4.24
C GLY A 384 -3.00 0.44 4.57
N GLY A 385 -3.72 -0.41 3.84
CA GLY A 385 -3.84 -1.84 4.12
C GLY A 385 -5.27 -2.31 3.89
N ASP A 386 -5.78 -3.14 4.80
CA ASP A 386 -7.09 -3.79 4.65
C ASP A 386 -8.11 -3.29 5.67
N ASN A 387 -9.39 -3.28 5.30
CA ASN A 387 -10.45 -2.73 6.14
C ASN A 387 -10.82 -3.64 7.33
N SER A 388 -10.40 -4.91 7.32
CA SER A 388 -10.47 -5.78 8.50
C SER A 388 -9.66 -5.26 9.70
N PHE A 389 -8.72 -4.33 9.49
CA PHE A 389 -8.02 -3.63 10.56
C PHE A 389 -8.77 -2.34 10.93
N SER A 390 -9.10 -1.51 9.95
CA SER A 390 -9.66 -0.18 10.22
C SER A 390 -11.09 -0.19 10.74
N ASP A 391 -11.96 -1.06 10.22
CA ASP A 391 -13.40 -0.99 10.52
C ASP A 391 -13.69 -1.35 11.99
N PRO A 392 -13.06 -2.38 12.59
CA PRO A 392 -13.18 -2.63 14.03
C PRO A 392 -12.65 -1.49 14.89
N MET A 393 -11.61 -0.77 14.45
CA MET A 393 -11.11 0.42 15.14
C MET A 393 -12.13 1.57 15.08
N ILE A 394 -12.69 1.85 13.90
CA ILE A 394 -13.70 2.90 13.73
C ILE A 394 -14.94 2.62 14.59
N ALA A 395 -15.32 1.35 14.75
CA ALA A 395 -16.47 0.96 15.56
C ALA A 395 -16.40 1.45 17.03
N TYR A 396 -15.20 1.72 17.57
CA TYR A 396 -15.05 2.26 18.93
C TYR A 396 -15.54 3.71 19.06
N PHE A 397 -15.46 4.52 18.01
CA PHE A 397 -15.87 5.93 18.04
C PHE A 397 -17.05 6.25 17.11
N ALA A 398 -17.50 5.28 16.30
CA ALA A 398 -18.71 5.43 15.50
C ALA A 398 -19.96 5.52 16.39
N ASP A 399 -20.90 6.39 16.00
CA ASP A 399 -22.20 6.55 16.65
C ASP A 399 -23.38 6.03 15.81
N LYS A 400 -23.12 5.65 14.55
CA LYS A 400 -24.09 5.06 13.62
C LYS A 400 -23.42 3.98 12.75
N PRO A 401 -24.19 3.04 12.18
CA PRO A 401 -23.65 2.04 11.27
C PRO A 401 -23.00 2.70 10.04
N PHE A 402 -21.90 2.15 9.57
CA PHE A 402 -21.13 2.72 8.46
C PHE A 402 -20.66 1.64 7.48
N GLN A 403 -20.31 2.08 6.28
CA GLN A 403 -19.70 1.27 5.24
C GLN A 403 -18.42 1.98 4.75
N ILE A 404 -17.46 1.20 4.24
CA ILE A 404 -16.21 1.74 3.69
C ILE A 404 -16.45 2.65 2.47
N ALA A 405 -17.55 2.44 1.76
CA ALA A 405 -17.85 3.09 0.50
C ALA A 405 -19.36 3.10 0.25
N SER A 406 -19.81 3.98 -0.64
CA SER A 406 -21.20 3.96 -1.12
C SER A 406 -21.38 2.94 -2.26
N LYS A 407 -20.28 2.58 -2.94
CA LYS A 407 -20.28 1.68 -4.08
C LYS A 407 -18.91 1.03 -4.24
N PHE A 408 -18.89 -0.28 -4.49
CA PHE A 408 -17.74 -0.99 -4.99
C PHE A 408 -18.15 -1.83 -6.19
N SER A 409 -17.51 -1.62 -7.34
CA SER A 409 -17.91 -2.21 -8.62
C SER A 409 -16.74 -2.95 -9.26
N VAL A 410 -17.00 -4.15 -9.75
CA VAL A 410 -15.99 -5.10 -10.22
C VAL A 410 -16.22 -5.42 -11.68
N ARG A 411 -15.14 -5.46 -12.47
CA ARG A 411 -15.16 -5.93 -13.85
C ARG A 411 -14.71 -7.39 -13.94
N THR A 412 -15.48 -8.20 -14.65
CA THR A 412 -15.12 -9.59 -14.96
C THR A 412 -14.19 -9.65 -16.17
N SER A 413 -13.24 -10.57 -16.14
CA SER A 413 -12.37 -10.91 -17.26
C SER A 413 -11.82 -12.32 -17.06
N GLN A 414 -11.24 -12.91 -18.09
CA GLN A 414 -10.53 -14.17 -17.95
C GLN A 414 -9.43 -14.12 -16.88
N VAL A 415 -8.73 -12.99 -16.73
CA VAL A 415 -7.70 -12.81 -15.68
C VAL A 415 -8.35 -12.83 -14.30
N THR A 416 -9.41 -12.04 -14.09
CA THR A 416 -10.16 -12.02 -12.84
C THR A 416 -10.73 -13.41 -12.52
N LYS A 417 -11.38 -14.08 -13.47
CA LYS A 417 -11.93 -15.43 -13.28
C LYS A 417 -10.86 -16.47 -12.91
N SER A 418 -9.70 -16.39 -13.56
CA SER A 418 -8.59 -17.31 -13.30
C SER A 418 -8.06 -17.17 -11.87
N PHE A 419 -8.04 -15.95 -11.33
CA PHE A 419 -7.70 -15.70 -9.93
C PHE A 419 -8.79 -16.25 -9.00
N TRP A 420 -10.05 -15.91 -9.28
CA TRP A 420 -11.19 -16.21 -8.39
C TRP A 420 -11.63 -17.68 -8.36
N LYS A 421 -11.14 -18.52 -9.27
CA LYS A 421 -11.48 -19.96 -9.29
C LYS A 421 -11.06 -20.66 -7.98
N ASP A 422 -9.91 -20.29 -7.43
CA ASP A 422 -9.26 -20.94 -6.28
C ASP A 422 -9.59 -20.26 -4.94
N VAL A 423 -10.30 -19.13 -4.97
CA VAL A 423 -10.74 -18.38 -3.78
C VAL A 423 -11.82 -19.18 -3.05
N ASP A 424 -11.59 -19.68 -1.84
CA ASP A 424 -12.54 -20.54 -1.11
C ASP A 424 -12.96 -19.95 0.25
N ILE A 425 -13.94 -19.04 0.19
CA ILE A 425 -14.24 -18.10 1.28
C ILE A 425 -15.74 -17.96 1.35
N PRO A 426 -16.36 -18.40 2.44
CA PRO A 426 -17.80 -18.32 2.60
C PRO A 426 -18.34 -16.90 2.39
N GLU A 427 -17.67 -15.90 2.95
CA GLU A 427 -18.08 -14.50 2.97
C GLU A 427 -18.04 -13.86 1.56
N LEU A 428 -17.24 -14.40 0.65
CA LEU A 428 -17.17 -13.93 -0.73
C LEU A 428 -17.87 -14.85 -1.74
N ALA A 429 -18.64 -15.83 -1.29
CA ALA A 429 -19.26 -16.81 -2.18
C ALA A 429 -20.11 -16.15 -3.28
N ASP A 430 -20.91 -15.12 -2.94
CA ASP A 430 -21.71 -14.36 -3.92
C ASP A 430 -20.82 -13.62 -4.93
N MET A 431 -19.79 -12.92 -4.46
CA MET A 431 -18.85 -12.21 -5.32
C MET A 431 -18.12 -13.17 -6.27
N LYS A 432 -17.63 -14.30 -5.75
CA LYS A 432 -17.02 -15.37 -6.55
C LYS A 432 -17.99 -15.90 -7.59
N GLN A 433 -19.22 -16.21 -7.19
CA GLN A 433 -20.25 -16.71 -8.11
C GLN A 433 -20.50 -15.73 -9.26
N LYS A 434 -20.71 -14.44 -8.96
CA LYS A 434 -20.89 -13.39 -9.97
C LYS A 434 -19.67 -13.29 -10.90
N ILE A 435 -18.45 -13.30 -10.35
CA ILE A 435 -17.21 -13.24 -11.15
C ILE A 435 -17.11 -14.40 -12.13
N LEU A 436 -17.38 -15.62 -11.66
CA LEU A 436 -17.21 -16.84 -12.46
C LEU A 436 -18.31 -17.03 -13.50
N THR A 437 -19.52 -16.50 -13.26
CA THR A 437 -20.69 -16.74 -14.12
C THR A 437 -20.98 -15.65 -15.14
N LEU A 438 -20.71 -14.38 -14.83
CA LEU A 438 -20.95 -13.27 -15.76
C LEU A 438 -19.99 -13.30 -16.95
N GLU A 439 -20.43 -12.81 -18.10
CA GLU A 439 -19.60 -12.70 -19.31
C GLU A 439 -18.39 -11.80 -19.07
N ASP A 440 -17.27 -12.06 -19.75
CA ASP A 440 -16.08 -11.19 -19.68
C ASP A 440 -16.42 -9.77 -20.16
N GLY A 441 -15.94 -8.77 -19.41
CA GLY A 441 -16.24 -7.36 -19.65
C GLY A 441 -17.48 -6.84 -18.92
N SER A 442 -18.27 -7.71 -18.27
CA SER A 442 -19.39 -7.30 -17.42
C SER A 442 -18.88 -6.53 -16.20
N ARG A 443 -19.69 -5.57 -15.73
CA ARG A 443 -19.49 -4.88 -14.45
C ARG A 443 -20.65 -5.18 -13.52
N PHE A 444 -20.38 -5.40 -12.25
CA PHE A 444 -21.41 -5.59 -11.24
C PHE A 444 -21.00 -4.93 -9.92
N ASP A 445 -22.00 -4.52 -9.16
CA ASP A 445 -21.79 -3.90 -7.86
C ASP A 445 -21.79 -4.98 -6.77
N VAL A 446 -20.86 -4.86 -5.84
CA VAL A 446 -20.73 -5.74 -4.67
C VAL A 446 -21.58 -5.17 -3.53
N GLU A 447 -22.29 -6.05 -2.83
CA GLU A 447 -22.98 -5.69 -1.60
C GLU A 447 -21.95 -5.47 -0.49
N LEU A 448 -21.90 -4.26 0.04
CA LEU A 448 -20.91 -3.86 1.04
C LEU A 448 -21.38 -4.21 2.44
N ASN A 449 -20.46 -4.74 3.24
CA ASN A 449 -20.69 -5.01 4.65
C ASN A 449 -20.91 -3.71 5.42
N THR A 450 -21.89 -3.72 6.31
CA THR A 450 -22.17 -2.60 7.22
C THR A 450 -21.59 -2.91 8.60
N THR A 451 -20.60 -2.12 9.00
CA THR A 451 -19.99 -2.21 10.33
C THR A 451 -20.88 -1.50 11.34
N GLN A 452 -21.13 -2.17 12.47
CA GLN A 452 -21.96 -1.62 13.55
C GLN A 452 -21.07 -0.90 14.57
N PRO A 453 -21.54 0.22 15.16
CA PRO A 453 -20.85 0.86 16.27
C PRO A 453 -20.86 -0.06 17.49
N ARG A 454 -19.87 0.13 18.37
CA ARG A 454 -19.87 -0.55 19.67
C ARG A 454 -21.03 -0.07 20.54
N ASN A 455 -21.60 -1.01 21.29
CA ASN A 455 -22.70 -0.77 22.22
C ASN A 455 -22.33 -1.06 23.69
N ASP A 456 -21.04 -1.27 23.97
CA ASP A 456 -20.50 -1.52 25.30
C ASP A 456 -19.78 -0.29 25.88
N ASP A 457 -19.29 -0.43 27.10
CA ASP A 457 -18.64 0.63 27.87
C ASP A 457 -17.30 1.09 27.29
N LEU A 458 -16.78 0.40 26.25
CA LEU A 458 -15.56 0.82 25.54
C LEU A 458 -15.86 1.78 24.38
N ALA A 459 -17.13 1.98 24.02
CA ALA A 459 -17.50 2.95 23.00
C ALA A 459 -17.13 4.37 23.44
N PHE A 460 -16.23 5.02 22.70
CA PHE A 460 -15.85 6.41 22.91
C PHE A 460 -17.00 7.35 22.53
N LYS A 461 -17.30 8.30 23.41
CA LYS A 461 -18.42 9.26 23.27
C LYS A 461 -17.97 10.72 23.23
N GLY A 462 -16.66 10.97 23.28
CA GLY A 462 -16.11 12.31 23.17
C GLY A 462 -15.92 12.74 21.71
N GLU A 463 -15.16 13.81 21.51
CA GLU A 463 -14.89 14.40 20.21
C GLU A 463 -13.64 13.80 19.57
N LEU A 464 -13.74 13.47 18.28
CA LEU A 464 -12.65 12.93 17.49
C LEU A 464 -12.02 14.01 16.60
N THR A 465 -10.69 14.14 16.68
CA THR A 465 -9.88 14.90 15.73
C THR A 465 -8.94 13.95 15.00
N THR A 466 -9.00 13.89 13.68
CA THR A 466 -8.19 12.98 12.85
C THR A 466 -7.11 13.76 12.11
N LEU A 467 -5.85 13.38 12.28
CA LEU A 467 -4.73 13.99 11.58
C LEU A 467 -4.47 13.25 10.27
N VAL A 468 -4.39 13.97 9.16
CA VAL A 468 -4.11 13.43 7.83
C VAL A 468 -3.03 14.22 7.12
N ASP A 469 -2.32 13.58 6.21
CA ASP A 469 -1.31 14.22 5.37
C ASP A 469 -1.35 13.67 3.94
N ARG A 470 -0.49 14.22 3.08
CA ARG A 470 -0.34 13.72 1.71
C ARG A 470 0.07 12.25 1.63
N PHE A 471 0.68 11.69 2.69
CA PHE A 471 1.15 10.31 2.79
C PHE A 471 0.12 9.33 3.38
N SER A 472 -1.11 9.78 3.61
CA SER A 472 -2.25 8.96 4.04
C SER A 472 -2.86 8.24 2.81
N PHE A 473 -2.37 7.03 2.50
CA PHE A 473 -2.70 6.30 1.27
C PHE A 473 -3.74 5.19 1.46
N SER A 474 -4.36 4.78 0.35
CA SER A 474 -5.21 3.59 0.22
C SER A 474 -6.29 3.53 1.29
N ASN A 475 -6.39 2.45 2.06
CA ASN A 475 -7.38 2.31 3.11
C ASN A 475 -7.33 3.47 4.13
N THR A 476 -6.18 4.09 4.39
CA THR A 476 -6.11 5.29 5.23
C THR A 476 -6.94 6.46 4.67
N SER A 477 -6.89 6.68 3.35
CA SER A 477 -7.72 7.69 2.69
C SER A 477 -9.22 7.34 2.78
N ALA A 478 -9.56 6.04 2.78
CA ALA A 478 -10.92 5.57 3.01
C ALA A 478 -11.35 5.81 4.46
N VAL A 479 -10.50 5.55 5.46
CA VAL A 479 -10.78 5.86 6.88
C VAL A 479 -11.00 7.36 7.07
N ALA A 480 -10.15 8.20 6.50
CA ALA A 480 -10.32 9.65 6.53
C ALA A 480 -11.67 10.08 5.90
N ALA A 481 -12.04 9.47 4.78
CA ALA A 481 -13.33 9.70 4.14
C ALA A 481 -14.52 9.22 4.98
N ILE A 482 -14.41 8.08 5.67
CA ILE A 482 -15.45 7.57 6.59
C ILE A 482 -15.64 8.55 7.74
N VAL A 483 -14.56 8.99 8.40
CA VAL A 483 -14.65 9.93 9.52
C VAL A 483 -15.34 11.22 9.07
N GLN A 484 -14.96 11.77 7.91
CA GLN A 484 -15.55 12.99 7.37
C GLN A 484 -17.00 12.79 6.92
N ASP A 485 -17.28 11.76 6.11
CA ASP A 485 -18.59 11.59 5.44
C ASP A 485 -19.69 11.14 6.40
N TYR A 486 -19.35 10.43 7.48
CA TYR A 486 -20.30 10.05 8.54
C TYR A 486 -20.39 11.06 9.68
N GLU A 487 -19.57 12.12 9.64
CA GLU A 487 -19.45 13.15 10.67
C GLU A 487 -19.01 12.58 12.04
N PHE A 488 -18.08 11.61 12.03
CA PHE A 488 -17.54 11.02 13.28
C PHE A 488 -16.50 11.92 13.96
N GLY A 489 -15.90 12.86 13.23
CA GLY A 489 -14.88 13.76 13.75
C GLY A 489 -14.46 14.79 12.71
N VAL A 490 -13.55 15.69 13.12
CA VAL A 490 -12.96 16.71 12.23
C VAL A 490 -11.59 16.27 11.75
N LEU A 491 -11.22 16.65 10.53
CA LEU A 491 -9.92 16.37 9.94
C LEU A 491 -9.02 17.61 9.99
N VAL A 492 -7.77 17.41 10.39
CA VAL A 492 -6.72 18.44 10.45
C VAL A 492 -5.51 17.96 9.66
N GLY A 493 -4.96 18.81 8.80
CA GLY A 493 -3.69 18.54 8.11
C GLY A 493 -3.71 18.84 6.62
N GLU A 494 -3.15 17.95 5.81
CA GLU A 494 -3.04 18.13 4.36
C GLU A 494 -4.02 17.27 3.56
N GLU A 495 -4.33 17.68 2.33
CA GLU A 495 -5.11 16.85 1.42
C GLU A 495 -4.35 15.55 1.09
N THR A 496 -5.03 14.41 1.26
CA THR A 496 -4.44 13.10 0.95
C THR A 496 -4.06 13.03 -0.53
N SER A 497 -2.91 12.43 -0.87
CA SER A 497 -2.55 12.27 -2.28
C SER A 497 -3.31 11.12 -2.96
N ASP A 498 -3.64 10.07 -2.21
CA ASP A 498 -4.57 9.05 -2.70
C ASP A 498 -6.01 9.54 -2.62
N THR A 499 -6.87 8.92 -3.43
CA THR A 499 -8.27 9.31 -3.58
C THR A 499 -9.18 8.15 -3.14
N PRO A 500 -10.13 8.38 -2.21
CA PRO A 500 -11.03 7.33 -1.71
C PRO A 500 -12.05 6.88 -2.77
N SER A 501 -12.28 7.70 -3.79
CA SER A 501 -13.05 7.36 -4.99
C SER A 501 -12.11 7.02 -6.13
N SER A 502 -11.58 5.79 -6.12
CA SER A 502 -10.55 5.35 -7.06
C SER A 502 -10.68 3.90 -7.47
N CYS A 503 -9.90 3.54 -8.48
CA CYS A 503 -9.76 2.18 -8.96
C CYS A 503 -8.52 1.55 -8.29
N GLY A 504 -8.66 1.12 -7.03
CA GLY A 504 -7.55 0.61 -6.22
C GLY A 504 -7.44 -0.91 -6.10
N ALA A 505 -8.51 -1.65 -6.42
CA ALA A 505 -8.49 -3.11 -6.31
C ALA A 505 -7.87 -3.75 -7.56
N ILE A 506 -6.72 -4.38 -7.40
CA ILE A 506 -5.85 -4.82 -8.50
C ILE A 506 -5.90 -6.32 -8.79
N HIS A 507 -5.48 -6.66 -10.00
CA HIS A 507 -4.97 -7.98 -10.37
C HIS A 507 -3.68 -7.83 -11.17
N THR A 508 -2.99 -8.96 -11.38
CA THR A 508 -1.75 -9.00 -12.15
C THR A 508 -1.81 -10.06 -13.26
N PHE A 509 -1.15 -9.81 -14.38
CA PHE A 509 -0.86 -10.83 -15.38
C PHE A 509 0.59 -10.73 -15.86
N LYS A 510 1.11 -11.78 -16.52
CA LYS A 510 2.46 -11.81 -17.09
C LYS A 510 2.42 -11.79 -18.61
N LEU A 511 3.36 -11.08 -19.22
CA LEU A 511 3.55 -11.09 -20.67
C LEU A 511 4.06 -12.46 -21.16
N PRO A 512 3.64 -12.93 -22.35
CA PRO A 512 3.90 -14.30 -22.78
C PRO A 512 5.38 -14.59 -23.07
N ASN A 513 6.16 -13.63 -23.57
CA ASN A 513 7.57 -13.82 -23.92
C ASN A 513 8.51 -13.30 -22.82
N THR A 514 8.43 -12.02 -22.46
CA THR A 514 9.32 -11.38 -21.48
C THR A 514 9.02 -11.72 -20.03
N LYS A 515 7.80 -12.24 -19.74
CA LYS A 515 7.30 -12.54 -18.40
C LYS A 515 7.21 -11.34 -17.46
N MET A 516 7.27 -10.11 -17.98
CA MET A 516 7.03 -8.90 -17.18
C MET A 516 5.65 -8.97 -16.55
N GLY A 517 5.54 -8.66 -15.26
CA GLY A 517 4.25 -8.51 -14.58
C GLY A 517 3.65 -7.14 -14.85
N VAL A 518 2.34 -7.14 -15.05
CA VAL A 518 1.52 -5.96 -15.27
C VAL A 518 0.46 -5.95 -14.18
N VAL A 519 0.42 -4.87 -13.42
CA VAL A 519 -0.61 -4.58 -12.41
C VAL A 519 -1.67 -3.70 -13.06
N PHE A 520 -2.94 -4.04 -12.86
CA PHE A 520 -4.06 -3.25 -13.38
C PHE A 520 -5.23 -3.26 -12.38
N PRO A 521 -6.05 -2.20 -12.34
CA PRO A 521 -7.22 -2.16 -11.47
C PRO A 521 -8.39 -2.91 -12.10
N LYS A 522 -8.95 -3.87 -11.38
CA LYS A 522 -10.14 -4.65 -11.78
C LYS A 522 -11.45 -4.12 -11.19
N ALA A 523 -11.38 -3.29 -10.17
CA ALA A 523 -12.54 -2.77 -9.47
C ALA A 523 -12.30 -1.36 -8.94
N CYS A 524 -13.37 -0.59 -8.79
CA CYS A 524 -13.33 0.78 -8.29
C CYS A 524 -14.34 1.00 -7.18
N MET A 525 -14.03 1.98 -6.35
CA MET A 525 -14.79 2.37 -5.18
C MET A 525 -15.25 3.83 -5.31
N ILE A 526 -16.39 4.15 -4.71
CA ILE A 526 -16.85 5.52 -4.50
C ILE A 526 -16.95 5.74 -2.99
N ARG A 527 -16.35 6.82 -2.49
CA ARG A 527 -16.35 7.19 -1.07
C ARG A 527 -17.77 7.24 -0.47
N PRO A 528 -17.93 7.13 0.86
CA PRO A 528 -19.24 6.98 1.49
C PRO A 528 -20.28 8.06 1.14
N SER A 529 -19.87 9.31 0.94
CA SER A 529 -20.77 10.41 0.51
C SER A 529 -21.34 10.24 -0.91
N GLY A 530 -20.82 9.32 -1.71
CA GLY A 530 -21.21 9.11 -3.10
C GLY A 530 -20.49 10.04 -4.10
N ASP A 531 -19.57 10.88 -3.65
CA ASP A 531 -18.77 11.74 -4.53
C ASP A 531 -17.74 10.93 -5.31
N ALA A 532 -17.97 10.75 -6.61
CA ALA A 532 -17.13 9.96 -7.50
C ALA A 532 -15.89 10.70 -8.04
N ARG A 533 -15.62 11.94 -7.62
CA ARG A 533 -14.46 12.70 -8.11
C ARG A 533 -13.15 12.05 -7.64
N PRO A 534 -12.14 11.91 -8.51
CA PRO A 534 -10.81 11.39 -8.13
C PRO A 534 -10.02 12.48 -7.42
N ARG A 535 -10.40 12.77 -6.17
CA ARG A 535 -9.79 13.80 -5.33
C ARG A 535 -9.49 13.24 -3.95
N GLY A 536 -8.40 13.70 -3.34
CA GLY A 536 -8.05 13.37 -1.97
C GLY A 536 -9.08 13.83 -0.95
N VAL A 537 -8.98 13.31 0.26
CA VAL A 537 -9.75 13.80 1.39
C VAL A 537 -9.15 15.14 1.80
N ILE A 538 -9.98 16.18 1.73
CA ILE A 538 -9.59 17.54 2.09
C ILE A 538 -9.91 17.70 3.58
N PRO A 539 -8.93 18.03 4.42
CA PRO A 539 -9.19 18.24 5.84
C PRO A 539 -10.03 19.50 6.06
N ASP A 540 -10.83 19.48 7.13
CA ASP A 540 -11.67 20.59 7.54
C ASP A 540 -10.82 21.80 7.98
N HIS A 541 -9.67 21.52 8.59
CA HIS A 541 -8.64 22.49 8.95
C HIS A 541 -7.33 22.19 8.21
N LYS A 542 -7.05 22.96 7.16
CA LYS A 542 -5.84 22.81 6.35
C LYS A 542 -4.61 23.39 7.04
N VAL A 543 -3.61 22.55 7.28
CA VAL A 543 -2.29 22.92 7.80
C VAL A 543 -1.28 21.88 7.31
N SER A 544 -0.06 22.30 7.04
CA SER A 544 1.00 21.47 6.49
C SER A 544 2.19 21.51 7.43
N ASP A 545 2.80 20.36 7.69
CA ASP A 545 4.06 20.30 8.45
C ASP A 545 5.20 20.82 7.56
N ASP A 546 6.04 21.73 8.06
CA ASP A 546 7.27 22.13 7.36
C ASP A 546 8.34 21.04 7.55
N PRO A 547 8.73 20.31 6.48
CA PRO A 547 9.64 19.18 6.62
C PRO A 547 11.07 19.58 7.03
N PHE A 548 11.37 20.88 7.15
CA PHE A 548 12.65 21.43 7.56
C PHE A 548 12.65 21.96 9.00
N THR A 549 11.55 21.85 9.74
CA THR A 549 11.48 22.20 11.16
C THR A 549 11.25 20.96 12.03
N GLN A 550 11.34 21.13 13.36
CA GLN A 550 10.96 20.09 14.32
C GLN A 550 9.55 20.29 14.87
N GLU A 551 8.84 21.31 14.38
CA GLU A 551 7.47 21.59 14.80
C GLU A 551 6.55 20.50 14.22
N ASP A 552 5.45 20.22 14.93
CA ASP A 552 4.38 19.35 14.43
C ASP A 552 3.16 20.25 14.24
N GLU A 553 3.18 21.06 13.17
CA GLU A 553 2.19 22.11 12.92
C GLU A 553 0.77 21.52 12.84
N ILE A 554 0.62 20.31 12.31
CA ILE A 554 -0.65 19.60 12.25
C ILE A 554 -1.15 19.23 13.66
N LEU A 555 -0.33 18.60 14.50
CA LEU A 555 -0.71 18.24 15.88
C LEU A 555 -0.93 19.48 16.75
N ASP A 556 -0.08 20.50 16.63
CA ASP A 556 -0.20 21.74 17.37
C ASP A 556 -1.50 22.46 17.02
N THR A 557 -1.87 22.49 15.74
CA THR A 557 -3.17 23.02 15.30
C THR A 557 -4.33 22.22 15.89
N ALA A 558 -4.27 20.89 15.88
CA ALA A 558 -5.30 20.05 16.48
C ALA A 558 -5.46 20.31 17.99
N LEU A 559 -4.35 20.40 18.72
CA LEU A 559 -4.37 20.71 20.16
C LEU A 559 -4.88 22.13 20.44
N GLN A 560 -4.64 23.09 19.56
CA GLN A 560 -5.21 24.43 19.67
C GLN A 560 -6.72 24.45 19.44
N LEU A 561 -7.22 23.74 18.42
CA LEU A 561 -8.65 23.60 18.16
C LEU A 561 -9.40 22.98 19.35
N ILE A 562 -8.84 21.92 19.93
CA ILE A 562 -9.38 21.26 21.13
C ILE A 562 -9.43 22.20 22.34
N LYS A 563 -8.48 23.11 22.50
CA LYS A 563 -8.49 24.09 23.61
C LYS A 563 -9.50 25.23 23.42
N MET A 564 -9.95 25.46 22.19
CA MET A 564 -10.84 26.57 21.84
C MET A 564 -12.32 26.18 21.78
N GLY A 565 -12.62 24.91 21.53
CA GLY A 565 -13.95 24.31 21.69
C GLY A 565 -14.26 24.08 23.16
#